data_AF-A0A645BLC8-F1
#
_entry.id   AF-A0A645BLC8-F1
#
_cell.length_a   1.000
_cell.length_b   1.000
_cell.length_c   1.000
_cell.angle_alpha   90.00
_cell.angle_beta   90.00
_cell.angle_gamma   90.00
#
_symmetry.space_group_name_H-M   'P 1'
#
loop_
_entity.id
_entity.type
_entity.pdbx_description
1 polymer ?
#
loop_
_entity_poly.entity_id
_entity_poly.type
_entity_poly.pdbx_seq_one_letter_code
_entity_poly.pdbx_strand_id
1 'polypeptide(L)'
;MKEFFDKNAYFPSLPSDSGLKSDQTGDVELIAYEREQLRLQCTFILPFPSNGNIEASRQTVALLMLQGEQIIQSGAHIPFALSAASLASDVRRCDCLGPAALGFYYEQQLMAECRFLVPRDIIGEDRLAFYRTVTSWNQNRDHFQCVVIGSVLAVKFFHFEKRIAGQK
;
A
#
# COMPACT_ATOMS: atom_id res chain seq x y z
N MET A 1 -2.96 17.65 -31.71
CA MET A 1 -1.71 17.07 -31.18
C MET A 1 -2.14 15.97 -30.23
N LYS A 2 -2.04 14.73 -30.71
CA LYS A 2 -2.44 13.48 -30.04
C LYS A 2 -1.35 13.09 -29.02
N GLU A 3 -1.74 12.21 -28.10
CA GLU A 3 -0.90 11.45 -27.16
C GLU A 3 -0.53 12.15 -25.86
N PHE A 4 -1.33 11.93 -24.81
CA PHE A 4 -0.91 11.76 -23.40
C PHE A 4 -2.13 11.26 -22.59
N PHE A 5 -2.67 10.11 -22.99
CA PHE A 5 -3.60 9.34 -22.15
C PHE A 5 -3.01 7.95 -21.98
N ASP A 6 -2.05 7.81 -21.07
CA ASP A 6 -1.74 6.50 -20.52
C ASP A 6 -2.51 6.36 -19.19
N LYS A 7 -3.79 6.03 -19.35
CA LYS A 7 -4.67 5.58 -18.27
C LYS A 7 -4.41 4.09 -18.08
N ASN A 8 -3.41 3.69 -17.30
CA ASN A 8 -3.30 2.33 -16.76
C ASN A 8 -2.24 2.28 -15.64
N ALA A 9 -2.54 2.88 -14.48
CA ALA A 9 -1.90 2.45 -13.24
C ALA A 9 -2.66 1.22 -12.72
N TYR A 10 -2.30 0.05 -13.25
CA TYR A 10 -2.74 -1.25 -12.74
C TYR A 10 -1.77 -1.69 -11.63
N PHE A 11 -2.30 -2.15 -10.50
CA PHE A 11 -1.50 -2.98 -9.59
C PHE A 11 -1.19 -4.28 -10.32
N PRO A 12 0.09 -4.66 -10.51
CA PRO A 12 0.40 -5.95 -11.09
C PRO A 12 -0.16 -7.06 -10.19
N SER A 13 -0.89 -8.00 -10.79
CA SER A 13 -1.42 -9.19 -10.13
C SER A 13 -0.26 -10.07 -9.67
N LEU A 14 -0.33 -10.59 -8.44
CA LEU A 14 0.58 -11.64 -8.00
C LEU A 14 0.32 -12.93 -8.82
N PRO A 15 1.37 -13.72 -9.14
CA PRO A 15 1.19 -14.97 -9.86
C PRO A 15 0.30 -15.92 -9.05
N SER A 16 -0.70 -16.49 -9.73
CA SER A 16 -1.53 -17.58 -9.19
C SER A 16 -0.80 -18.91 -9.40
N ASP A 17 -0.56 -19.62 -8.31
CA ASP A 17 -0.12 -21.03 -8.23
C ASP A 17 0.68 -21.56 -9.43
N SER A 18 1.99 -21.36 -9.39
CA SER A 18 2.92 -22.29 -10.03
C SER A 18 3.36 -23.32 -8.99
N GLY A 19 2.77 -24.51 -9.04
CA GLY A 19 3.21 -25.65 -8.26
C GLY A 19 4.68 -25.96 -8.52
N LEU A 20 5.54 -25.50 -7.62
CA LEU A 20 6.95 -25.84 -7.57
C LEU A 20 7.19 -26.53 -6.23
N LYS A 21 7.71 -27.75 -6.32
CA LYS A 21 8.07 -28.58 -5.17
C LYS A 21 9.00 -27.78 -4.25
N SER A 22 8.74 -27.87 -2.96
CA SER A 22 9.45 -27.20 -1.87
C SER A 22 10.93 -27.56 -1.86
N ASP A 23 11.74 -26.71 -2.48
CA ASP A 23 13.16 -26.56 -2.17
C ASP A 23 13.33 -25.24 -1.41
N GLN A 24 14.12 -25.24 -0.33
CA GLN A 24 14.40 -24.05 0.49
C GLN A 24 14.93 -22.86 -0.34
N THR A 25 15.52 -23.14 -1.51
CA THR A 25 15.99 -22.16 -2.48
C THR A 25 14.84 -21.44 -3.21
N GLY A 26 13.74 -22.14 -3.49
CA GLY A 26 12.56 -21.57 -4.16
C GLY A 26 11.81 -20.57 -3.29
N ASP A 27 11.74 -20.82 -1.98
CA ASP A 27 11.14 -19.89 -1.02
C ASP A 27 11.95 -18.59 -0.89
N VAL A 28 13.29 -18.68 -0.93
CA VAL A 28 14.18 -17.50 -0.85
C VAL A 28 14.04 -16.62 -2.09
N GLU A 29 14.00 -17.21 -3.28
CA GLU A 29 13.81 -16.47 -4.53
C GLU A 29 12.41 -15.82 -4.62
N LEU A 30 11.37 -16.53 -4.17
CA LEU A 30 10.01 -16.01 -4.12
C LEU A 30 9.89 -14.82 -3.15
N ILE A 31 10.47 -14.92 -1.95
CA ILE A 31 10.49 -13.83 -0.95
C ILE A 31 11.21 -12.59 -1.51
N ALA A 32 12.35 -12.79 -2.18
CA ALA A 32 13.11 -11.69 -2.78
C ALA A 32 12.30 -11.00 -3.90
N TYR A 33 11.58 -11.78 -4.71
CA TYR A 33 10.69 -11.26 -5.74
C TYR A 33 9.52 -10.47 -5.16
N GLU A 34 8.81 -11.02 -4.17
CA GLU A 34 7.69 -10.34 -3.49
C GLU A 34 8.14 -9.00 -2.87
N ARG A 35 9.31 -8.99 -2.23
CA ARG A 35 9.91 -7.77 -1.67
C ARG A 35 10.16 -6.72 -2.75
N GLU A 36 10.75 -7.11 -3.87
CA GLU A 36 11.05 -6.17 -4.96
C GLU A 36 9.77 -5.63 -5.61
N GLN A 37 8.76 -6.46 -5.83
CA GLN A 37 7.47 -6.01 -6.36
C GLN A 37 6.80 -5.00 -5.43
N LEU A 38 6.75 -5.28 -4.12
CA LEU A 38 6.17 -4.37 -3.15
C LEU A 38 6.93 -3.04 -3.09
N ARG A 39 8.27 -3.09 -3.16
CA ARG A 39 9.13 -1.90 -3.22
C ARG A 39 8.82 -1.04 -4.44
N LEU A 40 8.72 -1.66 -5.62
CA LEU A 40 8.41 -0.96 -6.87
C LEU A 40 7.02 -0.29 -6.81
N GLN A 41 6.00 -1.00 -6.33
CA GLN A 41 4.66 -0.43 -6.17
C GLN A 41 4.64 0.77 -5.22
N CYS A 42 5.25 0.64 -4.03
CA CYS A 42 5.30 1.72 -3.05
C CYS A 42 6.04 2.94 -3.59
N THR A 43 7.13 2.74 -4.33
CA THR A 43 7.96 3.81 -4.90
C THR A 43 7.26 4.51 -6.07
N PHE A 44 6.54 3.77 -6.91
CA PHE A 44 5.79 4.33 -8.04
C PHE A 44 4.62 5.20 -7.58
N ILE A 45 3.98 4.82 -6.46
CA ILE A 45 2.82 5.52 -5.91
C ILE A 45 3.23 6.79 -5.14
N LEU A 46 4.38 6.77 -4.47
CA LEU A 46 4.87 7.99 -3.82
C LEU A 46 5.18 9.05 -4.89
N PRO A 47 4.58 10.24 -4.82
CA PRO A 47 5.04 11.34 -5.63
C PRO A 47 6.47 11.66 -5.20
N PHE A 48 7.44 11.46 -6.10
CA PHE A 48 8.79 11.94 -5.88
C PHE A 48 8.71 13.45 -5.63
N PRO A 49 9.15 13.96 -4.47
CA PRO A 49 9.00 15.37 -4.17
C PRO A 49 9.88 16.15 -5.15
N SER A 50 9.26 16.97 -5.99
CA SER A 50 9.92 18.00 -6.79
C SER A 50 10.69 19.00 -5.92
N ASN A 51 10.36 19.08 -4.62
CA ASN A 51 10.83 20.10 -3.68
C ASN A 51 11.64 19.55 -2.48
N GLY A 52 12.45 18.49 -2.68
CA GLY A 52 13.71 18.41 -1.94
C GLY A 52 13.73 17.79 -0.53
N ASN A 53 12.75 16.97 -0.12
CA ASN A 53 12.93 16.13 1.09
C ASN A 53 13.18 14.65 0.74
N ILE A 54 14.27 14.42 0.01
CA ILE A 54 14.73 13.09 -0.43
C ILE A 54 14.87 12.15 0.78
N GLU A 55 15.34 12.68 1.92
CA GLU A 55 15.56 11.87 3.12
C GLU A 55 14.24 11.40 3.74
N ALA A 56 13.23 12.26 3.87
CA ALA A 56 11.91 11.85 4.35
C ALA A 56 11.25 10.83 3.41
N SER A 57 11.41 10.96 2.09
CA SER A 57 10.92 9.96 1.13
C SER A 57 11.64 8.61 1.31
N ARG A 58 12.96 8.61 1.49
CA ARG A 58 13.72 7.37 1.75
C ARG A 58 13.30 6.71 3.05
N GLN A 59 13.13 7.48 4.12
CA GLN A 59 12.65 6.99 5.41
C GLN A 59 11.24 6.41 5.31
N THR A 60 10.34 7.09 4.59
CA THR A 60 8.98 6.61 4.33
C THR A 60 9.01 5.25 3.63
N VAL A 61 9.81 5.11 2.56
CA VAL A 61 9.96 3.82 1.85
C VAL A 61 10.53 2.75 2.77
N ALA A 62 11.55 3.05 3.57
CA ALA A 62 12.13 2.08 4.50
C ALA A 62 11.09 1.57 5.52
N LEU A 63 10.25 2.44 6.06
CA LEU A 63 9.18 2.08 7.00
C LEU A 63 8.09 1.24 6.33
N LEU A 64 7.71 1.58 5.10
CA LEU A 64 6.77 0.79 4.29
C LEU A 64 7.32 -0.62 4.01
N MET A 65 8.62 -0.73 3.69
CA MET A 65 9.25 -2.03 3.46
C MET A 65 9.32 -2.86 4.73
N LEU A 66 9.63 -2.26 5.89
CA LEU A 66 9.60 -2.97 7.17
C LEU A 66 8.21 -3.56 7.46
N GLN A 67 7.15 -2.79 7.20
CA GLN A 67 5.78 -3.28 7.32
C GLN A 67 5.48 -4.39 6.32
N GLY A 68 5.92 -4.24 5.07
CA GLY A 68 5.80 -5.23 4.02
C GLY A 68 6.50 -6.56 4.33
N GLU A 69 7.70 -6.51 4.91
CA GLU A 69 8.48 -7.70 5.27
C GLU A 69 7.75 -8.60 6.27
N GLN A 70 7.06 -8.01 7.26
CA GLN A 70 6.24 -8.78 8.20
C GLN A 70 5.11 -9.52 7.50
N ILE A 71 4.50 -8.88 6.49
CA ILE A 71 3.43 -9.48 5.68
C ILE A 71 3.99 -10.55 4.74
N ILE A 72 5.15 -10.33 4.14
CA ILE A 72 5.83 -11.35 3.31
C ILE A 72 6.13 -12.59 4.14
N GLN A 73 6.61 -12.44 5.38
CA GLN A 73 6.97 -13.59 6.21
C GLN A 73 5.76 -14.30 6.83
N SER A 74 4.72 -13.56 7.25
CA SER A 74 3.64 -14.11 8.11
C SER A 74 2.23 -13.76 7.65
N GLY A 75 2.05 -13.13 6.49
CA GLY A 75 0.82 -12.44 6.08
C GLY A 75 -0.44 -13.30 6.07
N ALA A 76 -0.35 -14.58 5.71
CA ALA A 76 -1.50 -15.50 5.73
C ALA A 76 -2.06 -15.75 7.14
N HIS A 77 -1.21 -15.61 8.17
CA HIS A 77 -1.59 -15.81 9.57
C HIS A 77 -1.99 -14.51 10.27
N ILE A 78 -1.73 -13.34 9.66
CA ILE A 78 -2.09 -12.04 10.23
C ILE A 78 -3.54 -11.72 9.85
N PRO A 79 -4.45 -11.51 10.83
CA PRO A 79 -5.81 -11.09 10.53
C PRO A 79 -5.84 -9.79 9.73
N PHE A 80 -6.65 -9.77 8.67
CA PHE A 80 -6.89 -8.57 7.89
C PHE A 80 -8.11 -7.82 8.42
N ALA A 81 -7.89 -6.55 8.76
CA ALA A 81 -8.93 -5.56 9.01
C ALA A 81 -8.44 -4.20 8.52
N LEU A 82 -9.35 -3.42 7.93
CA LEU A 82 -9.08 -2.07 7.48
C LEU A 82 -10.26 -1.17 7.85
N SER A 83 -10.01 -0.22 8.76
CA SER A 83 -10.88 0.90 9.05
C SER A 83 -10.19 2.21 8.67
N ALA A 84 -10.94 3.31 8.63
CA ALA A 84 -10.34 4.63 8.47
C ALA A 84 -9.29 4.92 9.56
N ALA A 85 -9.57 4.49 10.81
CA ALA A 85 -8.67 4.69 11.93
C ALA A 85 -7.40 3.83 11.82
N SER A 86 -7.52 2.56 11.40
CA SER A 86 -6.34 1.71 11.21
C SER A 86 -5.50 2.17 10.02
N LEU A 87 -6.13 2.63 8.94
CA LEU A 87 -5.43 3.21 7.80
C LEU A 87 -4.66 4.47 8.20
N ALA A 88 -5.31 5.40 8.92
CA ALA A 88 -4.66 6.61 9.42
C ALA A 88 -3.50 6.27 10.37
N SER A 89 -3.67 5.28 11.25
CA SER A 89 -2.61 4.81 12.14
C SER A 89 -1.41 4.26 11.36
N ASP A 90 -1.64 3.47 10.31
CA ASP A 90 -0.56 2.89 9.51
C ASP A 90 0.15 3.97 8.68
N VAL A 91 -0.59 4.91 8.10
CA VAL A 91 0.00 6.07 7.40
C VAL A 91 0.85 6.89 8.36
N ARG A 92 0.36 7.22 9.55
CA ARG A 92 1.13 7.98 10.56
C ARG A 92 2.46 7.31 10.91
N ARG A 93 2.52 5.98 10.92
CA ARG A 93 3.74 5.24 11.24
C ARG A 93 4.79 5.28 10.13
N CYS A 94 4.36 5.46 8.89
CA CYS A 94 5.24 5.45 7.72
C CYS A 94 5.52 6.86 7.18
N ASP A 95 4.64 7.82 7.43
CA ASP A 95 4.65 9.11 6.74
C ASP A 95 5.59 10.12 7.38
N CYS A 96 6.75 10.30 6.75
CA CYS A 96 7.71 11.35 7.12
C CYS A 96 7.49 12.65 6.31
N LEU A 97 6.54 12.69 5.37
CA LEU A 97 6.30 13.80 4.44
C LEU A 97 5.15 14.69 4.91
N GLY A 98 4.02 14.08 5.25
CA GLY A 98 2.79 14.75 5.64
C GLY A 98 2.95 15.67 6.85
N PRO A 99 3.56 15.25 7.97
CA PRO A 99 3.79 16.13 9.11
C PRO A 99 4.63 17.37 8.77
N ALA A 100 5.62 17.23 7.89
CA ALA A 100 6.48 18.33 7.46
C ALA A 100 5.73 19.33 6.55
N ALA A 101 4.80 18.84 5.72
CA ALA A 101 4.03 19.68 4.80
C ALA A 101 2.80 20.34 5.44
N LEU A 102 2.08 19.60 6.29
CA LEU A 102 0.78 20.02 6.83
C LEU A 102 0.86 20.55 8.28
N GLY A 103 1.96 20.28 8.98
CA GLY A 103 2.17 20.73 10.36
C GLY A 103 1.00 20.35 11.27
N PHE A 104 0.43 21.35 11.95
CA PHE A 104 -0.68 21.16 12.90
C PHE A 104 -1.93 20.53 12.28
N TYR A 105 -2.17 20.72 10.97
CA TYR A 105 -3.36 20.22 10.29
C TYR A 105 -3.26 18.75 9.85
N TYR A 106 -2.07 18.14 9.98
CA TYR A 106 -1.78 16.81 9.50
C TYR A 106 -2.80 15.76 9.96
N GLU A 107 -3.05 15.69 11.27
CA GLU A 107 -3.91 14.67 11.86
C GLU A 107 -5.38 14.78 11.40
N GLN A 108 -5.88 16.02 11.31
CA GLN A 108 -7.24 16.27 10.85
C GLN A 108 -7.40 15.91 9.37
N GLN A 109 -6.44 16.32 8.54
CA GLN A 109 -6.45 16.05 7.11
C GLN A 109 -6.35 14.55 6.83
N LEU A 110 -5.39 13.86 7.48
CA LEU A 110 -5.20 12.42 7.34
C LEU A 110 -6.47 11.66 7.68
N MET A 111 -7.11 11.97 8.81
CA MET A 111 -8.32 11.27 9.22
C MET A 111 -9.49 11.54 8.26
N ALA A 112 -9.61 12.77 7.73
CA ALA A 112 -10.64 13.10 6.75
C ALA A 112 -10.48 12.29 5.45
N GLU A 113 -9.26 12.20 4.92
CA GLU A 113 -8.95 11.43 3.71
C GLU A 113 -9.13 9.93 3.93
N CYS A 114 -8.71 9.40 5.08
CA CYS A 114 -8.93 7.99 5.42
C CYS A 114 -10.41 7.64 5.55
N ARG A 115 -11.24 8.53 6.13
CA ARG A 115 -12.71 8.34 6.23
C ARG A 115 -13.39 8.38 4.87
N PHE A 116 -12.92 9.25 3.97
CA PHE A 116 -13.41 9.29 2.60
C PHE A 116 -13.16 7.97 1.87
N LEU A 117 -11.97 7.38 2.05
CA LEU A 117 -11.58 6.13 1.39
C LEU A 117 -12.19 4.87 2.00
N VAL A 118 -12.35 4.86 3.33
CA VAL A 118 -12.84 3.71 4.10
C VAL A 118 -14.03 4.18 4.94
N PRO A 119 -15.21 4.41 4.32
CA PRO A 119 -16.38 4.94 5.03
C PRO A 119 -17.02 3.92 5.99
N ARG A 120 -16.69 2.64 5.83
CA ARG A 120 -17.05 1.54 6.74
C ARG A 120 -15.88 0.57 6.86
N ASP A 121 -15.81 -0.12 7.99
CA ASP A 121 -14.77 -1.10 8.25
C ASP A 121 -14.85 -2.28 7.27
N ILE A 122 -13.69 -2.70 6.78
CA ILE A 122 -13.48 -3.84 5.90
C ILE A 122 -12.85 -4.94 6.74
N ILE A 123 -13.59 -6.03 6.93
CA ILE A 123 -13.18 -7.17 7.73
C ILE A 123 -13.26 -8.46 6.90
N GLY A 124 -12.42 -9.44 7.23
CA GLY A 124 -12.46 -10.74 6.57
C GLY A 124 -12.08 -10.67 5.09
N GLU A 125 -12.93 -11.22 4.23
CA GLU A 125 -12.69 -11.38 2.77
C GLU A 125 -13.57 -10.45 1.92
N ASP A 126 -13.96 -9.26 2.41
CA ASP A 126 -14.74 -8.29 1.63
C ASP A 126 -13.90 -7.62 0.52
N ARG A 127 -13.61 -8.41 -0.52
CA ARG A 127 -12.83 -8.02 -1.71
C ARG A 127 -13.43 -6.81 -2.40
N LEU A 128 -14.76 -6.78 -2.50
CA LEU A 128 -15.47 -5.72 -3.20
C LEU A 128 -15.27 -4.38 -2.51
N ALA A 129 -15.40 -4.33 -1.18
CA ALA A 129 -15.14 -3.10 -0.43
C ALA A 129 -13.69 -2.65 -0.58
N PHE A 130 -12.74 -3.58 -0.50
CA PHE A 130 -11.32 -3.26 -0.62
C PHE A 130 -10.94 -2.73 -2.01
N TYR A 131 -11.38 -3.38 -3.09
CA TYR A 131 -11.14 -2.90 -4.45
C TYR A 131 -11.81 -1.55 -4.72
N ARG A 132 -12.97 -1.28 -4.11
CA ARG A 132 -13.61 0.06 -4.17
C ARG A 132 -12.76 1.12 -3.48
N THR A 133 -12.18 0.82 -2.32
CA THR A 133 -11.25 1.74 -1.63
C THR A 133 -10.04 2.06 -2.51
N VAL A 134 -9.41 1.05 -3.11
CA VAL A 134 -8.26 1.25 -4.03
C VAL A 134 -8.66 2.06 -5.27
N THR A 135 -9.83 1.75 -5.85
CA THR A 135 -10.37 2.49 -7.00
C THR A 135 -10.65 3.95 -6.65
N SER A 136 -11.27 4.19 -5.50
CA SER A 136 -11.55 5.53 -4.99
C SER A 136 -10.25 6.32 -4.78
N TRP A 137 -9.22 5.69 -4.24
CA TRP A 137 -7.90 6.32 -4.13
C TRP A 137 -7.34 6.70 -5.50
N ASN A 138 -7.29 5.77 -6.45
CA ASN A 138 -6.77 6.04 -7.80
C ASN A 138 -7.49 7.19 -8.51
N GLN A 139 -8.81 7.31 -8.34
CA GLN A 139 -9.62 8.37 -8.97
C GLN A 139 -9.44 9.74 -8.32
N ASN A 140 -9.00 9.79 -7.05
CA ASN A 140 -8.95 11.02 -6.26
C ASN A 140 -7.54 11.36 -5.78
N ARG A 141 -6.51 10.60 -6.16
CA ARG A 141 -5.14 10.72 -5.62
C ARG A 141 -4.54 12.11 -5.74
N ASP A 142 -4.87 12.85 -6.80
CA ASP A 142 -4.36 14.21 -7.04
C ASP A 142 -5.01 15.26 -6.13
N HIS A 143 -6.08 14.89 -5.40
CA HIS A 143 -6.76 15.74 -4.43
C HIS A 143 -6.34 15.47 -2.98
N PHE A 144 -5.61 14.39 -2.73
CA PHE A 144 -5.14 14.05 -1.39
C PHE A 144 -3.84 14.77 -1.05
N GLN A 145 -3.79 15.30 0.17
CA GLN A 145 -2.62 15.92 0.77
C GLN A 145 -1.73 14.89 1.46
N CYS A 146 -2.31 13.80 2.00
CA CYS A 146 -1.56 12.73 2.63
C CYS A 146 -1.13 11.70 1.58
N VAL A 147 -0.08 12.05 0.82
CA VAL A 147 0.40 11.28 -0.34
C VAL A 147 0.82 9.83 -0.01
N VAL A 148 1.19 9.55 1.24
CA VAL A 148 1.63 8.22 1.71
C VAL A 148 0.46 7.22 1.82
N ILE A 149 -0.79 7.69 1.83
CA ILE A 149 -1.99 6.83 1.85
C ILE A 149 -1.92 5.76 0.74
N GLY A 150 -1.51 6.15 -0.47
CA GLY A 150 -1.47 5.23 -1.61
C GLY A 150 -0.50 4.06 -1.40
N SER A 151 0.68 4.34 -0.86
CA SER A 151 1.70 3.31 -0.63
C SER A 151 1.32 2.40 0.52
N VAL A 152 0.66 2.92 1.57
CA VAL A 152 0.09 2.07 2.62
C VAL A 152 -1.03 1.18 2.07
N LEU A 153 -1.88 1.70 1.18
CA LEU A 153 -2.90 0.89 0.51
C LEU A 153 -2.27 -0.21 -0.36
N ALA A 154 -1.11 0.03 -1.00
CA ALA A 154 -0.38 -1.00 -1.73
C ALA A 154 0.10 -2.14 -0.82
N VAL A 155 0.66 -1.80 0.35
CA VAL A 155 1.05 -2.78 1.38
C VAL A 155 -0.17 -3.58 1.87
N LYS A 156 -1.30 -2.90 2.11
CA LYS A 156 -2.55 -3.56 2.50
C LYS A 156 -3.11 -4.46 1.40
N PHE A 157 -2.97 -4.06 0.14
CA PHE A 157 -3.40 -4.85 -1.00
C PHE A 157 -2.58 -6.12 -1.11
N PHE A 158 -1.26 -6.00 -0.98
CA PHE A 158 -0.37 -7.16 -0.93
C PHE A 158 -0.75 -8.12 0.22
N HIS A 159 -1.00 -7.60 1.43
CA HIS A 159 -1.47 -8.42 2.57
C HIS A 159 -2.77 -9.16 2.27
N PHE A 160 -3.74 -8.43 1.70
CA PHE A 160 -5.05 -8.98 1.37
C PHE A 160 -4.96 -10.13 0.37
N GLU A 161 -4.21 -9.94 -0.72
CA GLU A 161 -3.99 -10.97 -1.75
C GLU A 161 -3.23 -12.17 -1.18
N LYS A 162 -2.19 -11.96 -0.35
CA LYS A 162 -1.45 -13.06 0.26
C LYS A 162 -2.31 -13.93 1.17
N ARG A 163 -3.22 -13.30 1.93
CA ARG A 163 -4.16 -14.02 2.78
C ARG A 163 -5.11 -14.88 1.95
N ILE A 164 -5.65 -14.33 0.88
CA ILE A 164 -6.55 -15.03 -0.03
C ILE A 164 -5.83 -16.24 -0.69
N ALA A 165 -4.57 -16.06 -1.09
CA ALA A 165 -3.80 -17.13 -1.71
C ALA A 165 -3.51 -18.27 -0.71
N GLY A 166 -3.16 -17.95 0.54
CA GLY A 166 -2.87 -18.95 1.58
C GLY A 166 -4.07 -19.70 2.16
N GLN A 167 -5.30 -19.39 1.72
CA GLN A 167 -6.53 -20.10 2.10
C GLN A 167 -6.95 -21.19 1.09
N LYS A 168 -6.29 -21.28 -0.07
CA LYS A 168 -6.50 -22.34 -1.07
C LYS A 168 -5.67 -23.57 -0.77
#